data_AF-A0A3D0RXE9-F1
#
_entry.id   AF-A0A3D0RXE9-F1
#
_cell.length_a   1.000
_cell.length_b   1.000
_cell.length_c   1.000
_cell.angle_alpha   90.00
_cell.angle_beta   90.00
_cell.angle_gamma   90.00
#
_symmetry.space_group_name_H-M   'P 1'
#
loop_
_entity.id
_entity.type
_entity.pdbx_description
1 polymer ?
#
loop_
_entity_poly.entity_id
_entity_poly.type
_entity_poly.pdbx_seq_one_letter_code
_entity_poly.pdbx_strand_id
1 'polypeptide(L)'
;MCIRDRNKYNRYKEVALRSAETRLQDLRTVSYDSLPTSGTFTNAQIQTLPEGTANLEITEISTGLSEATVTVSWRSPSSNTMQEISLSTFLSEHGIGK
;
A
#
# COMPACT_ATOMS: atom_id res chain seq x y z
N MET A 1 -16.27 -21.03 -11.84
CA MET A 1 -15.82 -20.13 -10.76
C MET A 1 -16.82 -20.26 -9.61
N CYS A 2 -16.39 -20.76 -8.45
CA CYS A 2 -17.29 -21.04 -7.32
C CYS A 2 -17.58 -19.75 -6.51
N ILE A 3 -18.79 -19.63 -5.97
CA ILE A 3 -19.23 -18.43 -5.20
C ILE A 3 -18.31 -18.14 -4.00
N ARG A 4 -17.75 -19.19 -3.38
CA ARG A 4 -16.84 -19.07 -2.23
C ARG A 4 -15.53 -18.36 -2.57
N ASP A 5 -15.00 -18.57 -3.77
CA ASP A 5 -13.70 -18.00 -4.17
C ASP A 5 -13.81 -16.51 -4.53
N ARG A 6 -14.97 -16.10 -5.07
CA ARG A 6 -15.26 -14.69 -5.36
C ARG A 6 -15.38 -13.85 -4.09
N ASN A 7 -15.97 -14.39 -3.02
CA ASN A 7 -16.06 -13.70 -1.73
C ASN A 7 -14.67 -13.55 -1.10
N LYS A 8 -13.84 -14.60 -1.12
CA LYS A 8 -12.45 -14.52 -0.64
C LYS A 8 -11.61 -13.52 -1.43
N TYR A 9 -11.74 -13.53 -2.76
CA TYR A 9 -11.05 -12.58 -3.63
C TYR A 9 -11.38 -11.12 -3.25
N ASN A 10 -12.66 -10.78 -3.11
CA ASN A 10 -13.07 -9.43 -2.72
C ASN A 10 -12.51 -9.04 -1.35
N ARG A 11 -12.59 -9.95 -0.37
CA ARG A 11 -12.03 -9.71 0.98
C ARG A 11 -10.52 -9.44 0.95
N TYR A 12 -9.76 -10.23 0.19
CA TYR A 12 -8.31 -10.03 0.09
C TYR A 12 -7.96 -8.73 -0.61
N LYS A 13 -8.71 -8.37 -1.65
CA LYS A 13 -8.57 -7.07 -2.32
C LYS A 13 -8.86 -5.90 -1.37
N GLU A 14 -9.92 -6.00 -0.56
CA GLU A 14 -10.25 -5.00 0.46
C GLU A 14 -9.16 -4.89 1.53
N VAL A 15 -8.61 -6.01 2.00
CA VAL A 15 -7.51 -6.04 2.97
C VAL A 15 -6.25 -5.40 2.38
N ALA A 16 -5.91 -5.71 1.12
CA ALA A 16 -4.75 -5.12 0.44
C ALA A 16 -4.91 -3.60 0.26
N LEU A 17 -6.09 -3.16 -0.21
CA LEU A 17 -6.42 -1.75 -0.38
C LEU A 17 -6.32 -1.00 0.96
N ARG A 18 -6.98 -1.53 2.00
CA ARG A 18 -6.99 -0.89 3.33
C ARG A 18 -5.59 -0.84 3.95
N SER A 19 -4.77 -1.87 3.74
CA SER A 19 -3.38 -1.89 4.21
C SER A 19 -2.55 -0.80 3.53
N ALA A 20 -2.72 -0.64 2.22
CA ALA A 20 -2.04 0.40 1.45
C ALA A 20 -2.52 1.81 1.86
N GLU A 21 -3.83 2.02 1.97
CA GLU A 21 -4.42 3.29 2.41
C GLU A 21 -3.97 3.68 3.81
N THR A 22 -3.97 2.74 4.77
CA THR A 22 -3.49 2.98 6.14
C THR A 22 -2.03 3.43 6.11
N ARG A 23 -1.18 2.77 5.32
CA ARG A 23 0.24 3.15 5.21
C ARG A 23 0.41 4.55 4.60
N LEU A 24 -0.37 4.90 3.58
CA LEU A 24 -0.33 6.25 3.00
C LEU A 24 -0.87 7.31 3.96
N GLN A 25 -1.87 6.98 4.78
CA GLN A 25 -2.37 7.87 5.82
C GLN A 25 -1.31 8.10 6.90
N ASP A 26 -0.62 7.05 7.35
CA ASP A 26 0.50 7.18 8.28
C ASP A 26 1.55 8.14 7.71
N LEU A 27 1.96 7.96 6.45
CA LEU A 27 2.94 8.83 5.79
C LEU A 27 2.49 10.30 5.71
N ARG A 28 1.19 10.55 5.58
CA ARG A 28 0.62 11.92 5.60
C ARG A 28 0.62 12.56 6.98
N THR A 29 0.73 11.78 8.05
CA THR A 29 0.83 12.30 9.42
C THR A 29 2.26 12.56 9.87
N VAL A 30 3.24 11.99 9.15
CA VAL A 30 4.66 12.19 9.42
C VAL A 30 5.13 13.47 8.72
N SER A 31 6.03 14.21 9.36
CA SER A 31 6.69 15.36 8.73
C SER A 31 7.58 14.92 7.56
N TYR A 32 7.76 15.80 6.58
CA TYR A 32 8.57 15.50 5.39
C TYR A 32 10.01 15.08 5.75
N ASP A 33 10.62 15.73 6.75
CA ASP A 33 11.98 15.40 7.24
C ASP A 33 12.07 14.03 7.94
N SER A 34 10.93 13.44 8.32
CA SER A 34 10.85 12.16 9.01
C SER A 34 10.28 11.06 8.12
N LEU A 35 10.17 11.29 6.81
CA LEU A 35 9.73 10.26 5.90
C LEU A 35 10.66 9.04 5.97
N PRO A 36 10.10 7.83 6.07
CA PRO A 36 10.90 6.62 6.11
C PRO A 36 11.59 6.40 4.77
N THR A 37 12.67 5.62 4.77
CA THR A 37 13.27 5.14 3.52
C THR A 37 12.34 4.14 2.83
N SER A 38 12.39 4.11 1.49
CA SER A 38 11.78 3.06 0.67
C SER A 38 12.20 1.67 1.15
N GLY A 39 11.26 0.74 1.16
CA GLY A 39 11.51 -0.65 1.53
C GLY A 39 10.26 -1.46 1.78
N THR A 40 10.47 -2.72 2.15
CA THR A 40 9.38 -3.62 2.53
C THR A 40 8.86 -3.27 3.92
N PHE A 41 7.55 -3.41 4.10
CA PHE A 41 6.93 -3.23 5.41
C PHE A 41 5.91 -4.34 5.67
N THR A 42 5.58 -4.53 6.93
CA THR A 42 4.61 -5.54 7.36
C THR A 42 3.50 -4.87 8.18
N ASN A 43 2.30 -5.45 8.10
CA ASN A 43 1.15 -5.06 8.90
C ASN A 43 0.37 -6.35 9.23
N ALA A 44 -0.29 -6.39 10.39
CA ALA A 44 -1.19 -7.48 10.79
C ALA A 44 -2.20 -7.85 9.70
N GLN A 45 -2.71 -6.88 8.94
CA GLN A 45 -3.62 -7.09 7.83
C GLN A 45 -2.98 -7.83 6.66
N ILE A 46 -1.75 -7.47 6.25
CA ILE A 46 -1.02 -8.13 5.16
C ILE A 46 -0.73 -9.60 5.52
N GLN A 47 -0.47 -9.89 6.80
CA GLN A 47 -0.24 -11.26 7.25
C GLN A 47 -1.47 -12.18 7.14
N THR A 48 -2.66 -11.60 6.95
CA THR A 48 -3.87 -12.39 6.66
C THR A 48 -4.00 -12.76 5.17
N LEU A 49 -3.19 -12.15 4.31
CA LEU A 49 -3.15 -12.44 2.88
C LEU A 49 -2.22 -13.62 2.60
N PRO A 50 -2.63 -14.57 1.75
CA PRO A 50 -1.76 -15.67 1.34
C PRO A 50 -0.60 -15.14 0.49
N GLU A 51 0.64 -15.44 0.91
CA GLU A 51 1.86 -14.90 0.30
C GLU A 51 1.84 -13.36 0.22
N GLY A 52 1.20 -12.71 1.20
CA GLY A 52 1.07 -11.27 1.27
C GLY A 52 2.39 -10.56 1.48
N THR A 53 2.77 -9.66 0.58
CA THR A 53 3.93 -8.78 0.76
C THR A 53 3.56 -7.33 0.48
N ALA A 54 4.28 -6.39 1.08
CA ALA A 54 4.09 -4.98 0.80
C ALA A 54 5.41 -4.23 0.72
N ASN A 55 5.45 -3.28 -0.20
CA ASN A 55 6.59 -2.42 -0.47
C ASN A 55 6.16 -0.96 -0.50
N LEU A 56 6.98 -0.11 0.10
CA LEU A 56 6.86 1.33 0.04
C LEU A 56 8.03 1.87 -0.78
N GLU A 57 7.73 2.67 -1.79
CA GLU A 57 8.70 3.40 -2.58
C GLU A 57 8.43 4.89 -2.40
N ILE A 58 9.44 5.64 -2.00
CA ILE A 58 9.39 7.10 -1.88
C ILE A 58 10.43 7.66 -2.84
N THR A 59 9.97 8.50 -3.76
CA THR A 59 10.78 9.12 -4.81
C THR A 59 10.61 10.62 -4.73
N GLU A 60 11.71 11.35 -4.54
CA GLU A 60 11.70 12.80 -4.61
C GLU A 60 11.53 13.25 -6.06
N ILE A 61 10.48 14.03 -6.35
CA ILE A 61 10.18 14.54 -7.70
C ILE A 61 10.73 15.95 -7.86
N SER A 62 10.69 16.74 -6.79
CA SER A 62 11.30 18.06 -6.73
C SER A 62 11.66 18.39 -5.29
N THR A 63 12.49 19.42 -5.06
CA THR A 63 12.86 19.87 -3.71
C THR A 63 11.61 20.10 -2.85
N GLY A 64 11.46 19.35 -1.77
CA GLY A 64 10.33 19.45 -0.85
C GLY A 64 9.03 18.79 -1.34
N LEU A 65 9.08 17.97 -2.41
CA LEU A 65 7.96 17.18 -2.93
C LEU A 65 8.41 15.77 -3.30
N SER A 66 7.83 14.79 -2.60
CA SER A 66 8.06 13.37 -2.85
C SER A 66 6.76 12.66 -3.20
N GLU A 67 6.83 11.66 -4.07
CA GLU A 67 5.75 10.70 -4.29
C GLU A 67 6.04 9.42 -3.52
N ALA A 68 5.07 9.01 -2.69
CA ALA A 68 5.09 7.73 -2.01
C ALA A 68 4.13 6.77 -2.69
N THR A 69 4.65 5.65 -3.18
CA THR A 69 3.91 4.56 -3.78
C THR A 69 3.96 3.34 -2.87
N VAL A 70 2.78 2.86 -2.47
CA VAL A 70 2.63 1.64 -1.68
C VAL A 70 2.06 0.55 -2.58
N THR A 71 2.81 -0.54 -2.73
CA THR A 71 2.42 -1.72 -3.49
C THR A 71 2.19 -2.88 -2.54
N VAL A 72 1.02 -3.52 -2.61
CA VAL A 72 0.69 -4.73 -1.85
C VAL A 72 0.40 -5.85 -2.83
N SER A 73 1.06 -6.99 -2.68
CA SER A 73 0.86 -8.18 -3.51
C SER A 73 0.40 -9.38 -2.68
N TRP A 74 -0.43 -10.24 -3.29
CA TRP A 74 -0.97 -11.44 -2.67
C TRP A 74 -1.37 -12.50 -3.70
N ARG A 75 -1.43 -13.76 -3.25
CA ARG A 75 -1.95 -14.88 -4.05
C ARG A 75 -3.48 -14.82 -4.14
N SER A 76 -4.03 -14.72 -5.34
CA SER A 76 -5.49 -14.78 -5.52
C SER A 76 -6.04 -16.18 -5.22
N PRO A 77 -7.10 -16.31 -4.42
CA PRO A 77 -7.71 -17.59 -4.09
C PRO A 77 -8.50 -18.18 -5.26
N SER A 78 -8.90 -17.37 -6.24
CA SER A 78 -9.73 -17.81 -7.36
C SER A 78 -8.93 -18.23 -8.59
N SER A 79 -7.80 -17.59 -8.85
CA SER A 79 -6.95 -17.84 -10.03
C SER A 79 -5.62 -18.48 -9.68
N ASN A 80 -5.28 -18.56 -8.38
CA ASN A 80 -3.96 -18.98 -7.91
C ASN A 80 -2.81 -18.23 -8.60
N THR A 81 -3.06 -16.99 -9.03
CA THR A 81 -2.08 -16.08 -9.61
C THR A 81 -1.74 -14.98 -8.62
N MET A 82 -0.54 -14.41 -8.73
CA MET A 82 -0.21 -13.20 -7.99
C MET A 82 -1.11 -12.05 -8.46
N GLN A 83 -1.58 -11.28 -7.49
CA GLN A 83 -2.30 -10.03 -7.67
C GLN A 83 -1.56 -8.95 -6.91
N GLU A 84 -1.66 -7.73 -7.40
CA GLU A 84 -1.09 -6.58 -6.74
C GLU A 84 -2.02 -5.38 -6.85
N ILE A 85 -1.88 -4.48 -5.89
CA ILE A 85 -2.51 -3.16 -5.92
C ILE A 85 -1.47 -2.14 -5.51
N SER A 86 -1.42 -1.04 -6.25
CA SER A 86 -0.50 0.05 -6.00
C SER A 86 -1.30 1.33 -5.81
N LEU A 87 -1.04 2.03 -4.71
CA LEU A 87 -1.60 3.34 -4.43
C LEU A 87 -0.45 4.32 -4.26
N SER A 88 -0.55 5.49 -4.88
CA SER A 88 0.42 6.57 -4.68
C SER A 88 -0.22 7.79 -4.03
N THR A 89 0.61 8.55 -3.33
CA THR A 89 0.26 9.87 -2.79
C THR A 89 1.45 10.81 -2.92
N PHE A 90 1.16 12.10 -3.07
CA PHE A 90 2.17 13.14 -2.95
C PHE A 90 2.32 13.56 -1.49
N LEU A 91 3.56 13.83 -1.10
CA LEU A 91 3.99 14.29 0.21
C LEU A 91 4.81 15.56 0.00
N SER A 92 4.37 16.67 0.59
CA SER A 92 5.05 17.96 0.49
C SER A 92 5.51 18.45 1.85
N GLU A 93 6.67 19.10 1.88
CA GLU A 93 7.26 19.71 3.08
C GLU A 93 6.32 20.73 3.75
N HIS A 94 5.59 21.49 2.94
CA HIS A 94 4.74 22.58 3.42
C HIS A 94 3.27 22.17 3.64
N GLY A 95 2.95 20.87 3.57
CA GLY A 95 1.57 20.40 3.46
C GLY A 95 0.90 20.92 2.18
N ILE A 96 -0.30 20.43 1.86
CA ILE A 96 -1.12 21.02 0.78
C ILE A 96 -1.82 22.25 1.39
N GLY A 97 -1.03 23.26 1.77
CA GLY A 97 -1.46 24.46 2.46
C GLY A 97 -1.63 25.64 1.52
N LYS A 98 -2.82 25.74 0.94
CA LYS A 98 -3.50 26.90 0.31
C LYS A 98 -2.72 27.84 -0.61
#